data_AF-A0A5B7CP42-F1
#
_entry.id   AF-A0A5B7CP42-F1
#
_cell.length_a   1.000
_cell.length_b   1.000
_cell.length_c   1.000
_cell.angle_alpha   90.00
_cell.angle_beta   90.00
_cell.angle_gamma   90.00
#
_symmetry.space_group_name_H-M   'P 1'
#
loop_
_entity.id
_entity.type
_entity.pdbx_description
1 polymer ?
#
loop_
_entity_poly.entity_id
_entity_poly.type
_entity_poly.pdbx_seq_one_letter_code
_entity_poly.pdbx_strand_id
1 'polypeptide(L)'
;MCRYRLSAAVVVALVAVLALPIPTRGYGDELVCYFSSWARWRPGNGMFDVEDVDPFLCTHIVFSFTGLSNVTWELEVLDPWNELCPDEEGGHYCAFDRFVKLKEKNPKLKTLLAVGGWREGSEDYSVMAADPYKRQVFINSAIARIHKHGFDGLDMDWEYPGSRGGAPEDKRFTVQYYLDLGVPKDKMVMGIATYGRCWTLDNINDHGMLAPAHLPGPAGPYIRIPGTLGYNEICERLQESGDDCVVVHDPNLFEPYFYCHYDKIWCGFDDADSVYLKVGYRNGE
;
A
#
# COMPACT_ATOMS: atom_id res chain seq x y z
N MET A 1 13.29 -5.71 10.60
CA MET A 1 13.49 -5.99 9.16
C MET A 1 13.69 -7.48 8.99
N CYS A 2 12.99 -8.09 8.03
CA CYS A 2 13.17 -9.51 7.72
C CYS A 2 14.64 -9.79 7.41
N ARG A 3 15.29 -10.66 8.17
CA ARG A 3 16.66 -11.10 7.89
C ARG A 3 16.61 -12.60 7.57
N TYR A 4 16.41 -12.92 6.31
CA TYR A 4 16.52 -14.30 5.81
C TYR A 4 18.01 -14.66 5.61
N ARG A 5 18.34 -15.95 5.67
CA ARG A 5 19.72 -16.42 5.57
C ARG A 5 20.26 -16.13 4.16
N LEU A 6 21.18 -15.17 4.05
CA LEU A 6 22.01 -15.00 2.86
C LEU A 6 22.95 -16.20 2.74
N SER A 7 22.89 -16.93 1.63
CA SER A 7 23.94 -17.89 1.26
C SER A 7 25.27 -17.16 1.16
N ALA A 8 26.25 -17.59 1.95
CA ALA A 8 27.48 -16.87 2.18
C ALA A 8 28.35 -16.75 0.91
N ALA A 9 28.49 -15.54 0.39
CA ALA A 9 29.64 -15.11 -0.40
C ALA A 9 29.96 -13.64 -0.04
N VAL A 10 30.66 -13.45 1.07
CA VAL A 10 31.08 -12.12 1.54
C VAL A 10 32.46 -11.82 0.95
N VAL A 11 32.53 -10.85 0.02
CA VAL A 11 33.76 -10.14 -0.31
C VAL A 11 33.75 -8.83 0.48
N VAL A 12 34.60 -8.74 1.49
CA VAL A 12 34.81 -7.51 2.28
C VAL A 12 35.67 -6.55 1.45
N ALA A 13 35.09 -5.44 1.01
CA ALA A 13 35.85 -4.28 0.55
C ALA A 13 35.58 -3.12 1.53
N LEU A 14 36.61 -2.77 2.32
CA LEU A 14 36.63 -1.59 3.18
C LEU A 14 36.83 -0.34 2.31
N VAL A 15 35.80 0.48 2.16
CA VAL A 15 35.93 1.85 1.63
C VAL A 15 35.58 2.82 2.77
N ALA A 16 36.59 3.57 3.21
CA ALA A 16 36.40 4.68 4.14
C ALA A 16 35.71 5.84 3.42
N VAL A 17 34.44 6.09 3.74
CA VAL A 17 33.70 7.25 3.23
C VAL A 17 33.94 8.42 4.18
N LEU A 18 34.66 9.43 3.67
CA LEU A 18 34.75 10.75 4.31
C LEU A 18 33.37 11.40 4.29
N ALA A 19 32.80 11.66 5.47
CA ALA A 19 31.54 12.36 5.63
C ALA A 19 31.72 13.84 5.20
N LEU A 20 31.33 14.14 3.96
CA LEU A 20 31.05 15.51 3.54
C LEU A 20 29.61 15.84 3.91
N PRO A 21 29.32 17.04 4.45
CA PRO A 21 27.96 17.44 4.76
C PRO A 21 27.14 17.52 3.48
N ILE A 22 26.15 16.64 3.35
CA ILE A 22 25.19 16.65 2.25
C ILE A 22 24.36 17.93 2.40
N PRO A 23 24.28 18.80 1.37
CA PRO A 23 23.40 19.94 1.42
C PRO A 23 21.96 19.43 1.47
N THR A 24 21.22 19.78 2.52
CA THR A 24 19.80 19.47 2.67
C THR A 24 19.01 20.21 1.58
N ARG A 25 18.81 19.55 0.44
CA ARG A 25 17.95 20.05 -0.63
C ARG A 25 16.52 19.79 -0.18
N GLY A 26 15.82 20.85 0.23
CA GLY A 26 14.42 20.80 0.63
C GLY A 26 13.54 20.34 -0.53
N TYR A 27 13.23 19.05 -0.54
CA TYR A 27 12.10 18.45 -1.24
C TYR A 27 11.22 17.83 -0.15
N GLY A 28 9.91 18.10 -0.15
CA GLY A 28 9.04 17.74 0.97
C GLY A 28 9.16 16.26 1.36
N ASP A 29 9.52 15.99 2.61
CA ASP A 29 9.71 14.65 3.20
C ASP A 29 8.37 13.99 3.50
N GLU A 30 7.43 14.03 2.56
CA GLU A 30 6.11 13.46 2.77
C GLU A 30 6.17 11.93 2.68
N LEU A 31 5.84 11.28 3.79
CA LEU A 31 5.67 9.84 3.89
C LEU A 31 4.20 9.57 4.19
N VAL A 32 3.50 9.07 3.18
CA VAL A 32 2.07 8.78 3.21
C VAL A 32 1.86 7.29 3.44
N CYS A 33 1.13 6.93 4.50
CA CYS A 33 0.87 5.54 4.86
C CYS A 33 -0.63 5.24 4.81
N TYR A 34 -1.01 4.19 4.09
CA TYR A 34 -2.39 3.73 4.03
C TYR A 34 -2.69 2.79 5.20
N PHE A 35 -3.75 3.09 5.95
CA PHE A 35 -4.31 2.26 7.00
C PHE A 35 -5.58 1.59 6.49
N SER A 36 -5.53 0.27 6.32
CA SER A 36 -6.68 -0.54 5.88
C SER A 36 -7.57 -0.92 7.08
N SER A 37 -8.76 -0.35 7.17
CA SER A 37 -9.68 -0.56 8.31
C SER A 37 -10.08 -2.04 8.50
N TRP A 38 -10.16 -2.80 7.41
CA TRP A 38 -10.47 -4.23 7.43
C TRP A 38 -9.33 -5.12 7.96
N ALA A 39 -8.12 -4.59 8.17
CA ALA A 39 -7.01 -5.36 8.74
C ALA A 39 -7.29 -5.80 10.19
N ARG A 40 -8.20 -5.12 10.88
CA ARG A 40 -8.74 -5.52 12.19
C ARG A 40 -9.35 -6.92 12.18
N TRP A 41 -9.87 -7.36 11.04
CA TRP A 41 -10.56 -8.64 10.92
C TRP A 41 -9.63 -9.79 10.51
N ARG A 42 -8.33 -9.53 10.35
CA ARG A 42 -7.35 -10.57 10.06
C ARG A 42 -7.14 -11.48 11.30
N PRO A 43 -6.90 -12.77 11.08
CA PRO A 43 -6.72 -13.73 12.17
C PRO A 43 -5.33 -13.61 12.83
N GLY A 44 -5.25 -13.98 14.10
CA GLY A 44 -3.97 -14.16 14.82
C GLY A 44 -3.07 -12.92 14.76
N ASN A 45 -1.78 -13.13 14.47
CA ASN A 45 -0.78 -12.06 14.38
C ASN A 45 -0.97 -11.14 13.16
N GLY A 46 -1.91 -11.46 12.26
CA GLY A 46 -2.26 -10.61 11.13
C GLY A 46 -3.21 -9.46 11.49
N MET A 47 -3.87 -9.53 12.65
CA MET A 47 -4.76 -8.48 13.13
C MET A 47 -3.99 -7.17 13.29
N PHE A 48 -4.52 -6.09 12.72
CA PHE A 48 -3.93 -4.76 12.83
C PHE A 48 -5.05 -3.72 12.94
N ASP A 49 -5.12 -3.00 14.04
CA ASP A 49 -6.12 -1.95 14.31
C ASP A 49 -5.44 -0.58 14.55
N VAL A 50 -6.23 0.46 14.80
CA VAL A 50 -5.76 1.83 15.00
C VAL A 50 -4.68 1.92 16.09
N GLU A 51 -4.78 1.15 17.16
CA GLU A 51 -3.81 1.18 18.26
C GLU A 51 -2.41 0.69 17.87
N ASP A 52 -2.31 -0.11 16.81
CA ASP A 52 -1.05 -0.65 16.30
C ASP A 52 -0.32 0.35 15.39
N VAL A 53 -0.99 1.44 15.00
CA VAL A 53 -0.39 2.50 14.18
C VAL A 53 0.56 3.34 15.04
N ASP A 54 1.84 3.36 14.68
CA ASP A 54 2.81 4.30 15.24
C ASP A 54 2.64 5.68 14.56
N PRO A 55 2.17 6.70 15.31
CA PRO A 55 1.86 8.02 14.76
C PRO A 55 3.10 8.83 14.37
N PHE A 56 4.32 8.34 14.64
CA PHE A 56 5.58 9.01 14.29
C PHE A 56 6.25 8.44 13.04
N LEU A 57 5.76 7.32 12.48
CA LEU A 57 6.35 6.72 11.30
C LEU A 57 6.12 7.55 10.02
N CYS A 58 4.94 8.13 9.87
CA CYS A 58 4.50 8.77 8.62
C CYS A 58 4.08 10.21 8.88
N THR A 59 4.23 11.09 7.88
CA THR A 59 3.75 12.48 7.99
C THR A 59 2.26 12.58 7.73
N HIS A 60 1.76 11.70 6.86
CA HIS A 60 0.35 11.56 6.50
C HIS A 60 -0.07 10.10 6.67
N ILE A 61 -1.24 9.85 7.26
CA ILE A 61 -1.84 8.53 7.31
C ILE A 61 -3.26 8.63 6.74
N VAL A 62 -3.59 7.72 5.83
CA VAL A 62 -4.83 7.69 5.07
C VAL A 62 -5.70 6.55 5.57
N PHE A 63 -6.91 6.85 6.03
CA PHE A 63 -7.89 5.84 6.45
C PHE A 63 -8.61 5.28 5.22
N SER A 64 -8.46 3.98 4.98
CA SER A 64 -9.03 3.27 3.84
C SER A 64 -10.06 2.24 4.29
N PHE A 65 -11.28 2.22 3.75
CA PHE A 65 -11.86 3.12 2.75
C PHE A 65 -13.29 3.49 3.13
N THR A 66 -13.71 4.66 2.66
CA THR A 66 -15.12 4.99 2.44
C THR A 66 -15.50 4.70 0.99
N GLY A 67 -16.80 4.63 0.71
CA GLY A 67 -17.34 4.36 -0.61
C GLY A 67 -18.16 5.50 -1.18
N LEU A 68 -18.85 5.22 -2.28
CA LEU A 68 -19.81 6.12 -2.92
C LEU A 68 -21.17 5.45 -3.06
N SER A 69 -22.19 6.03 -2.40
CA SER A 69 -23.54 5.50 -2.54
C SER A 69 -24.08 5.74 -3.96
N ASN A 70 -24.50 4.67 -4.63
CA ASN A 70 -25.16 4.77 -5.93
C ASN A 70 -26.64 5.19 -5.86
N VAL A 71 -27.16 5.40 -4.65
CA VAL A 71 -28.53 5.88 -4.41
C VAL A 71 -28.51 7.37 -4.07
N THR A 72 -27.77 7.74 -3.03
CA THR A 72 -27.75 9.12 -2.53
C THR A 72 -26.67 9.97 -3.20
N TRP A 73 -25.64 9.35 -3.78
CA TRP A 73 -24.41 10.02 -4.26
C TRP A 73 -23.60 10.69 -3.15
N GLU A 74 -23.84 10.29 -1.90
CA GLU A 74 -23.07 10.72 -0.74
C GLU A 74 -21.86 9.80 -0.50
N LEU A 75 -20.86 10.31 0.20
CA LEU A 75 -19.74 9.52 0.68
C LEU A 75 -20.23 8.51 1.74
N GLU A 76 -20.01 7.23 1.47
CA GLU A 76 -20.58 6.08 2.19
C GLU A 76 -19.57 5.46 3.17
N VAL A 77 -20.06 5.00 4.32
CA VAL A 77 -19.25 4.29 5.33
C VAL A 77 -19.41 2.80 5.07
N LEU A 78 -18.32 2.12 4.74
CA LEU A 78 -18.37 0.72 4.29
C LEU A 78 -18.51 -0.26 5.45
N ASP A 79 -17.97 0.07 6.62
CA ASP A 79 -18.14 -0.71 7.85
C ASP A 79 -18.59 0.19 9.02
N PRO A 80 -19.88 0.58 9.06
CA PRO A 80 -20.40 1.43 10.13
C PRO A 80 -20.20 0.85 11.53
N TRP A 81 -20.08 -0.47 11.65
CA TRP A 81 -19.89 -1.13 12.94
C TRP A 81 -18.49 -0.86 13.51
N ASN A 82 -17.48 -0.87 12.65
CA ASN A 82 -16.10 -0.55 13.03
C ASN A 82 -15.86 0.96 13.08
N GLU A 83 -16.37 1.70 12.10
CA GLU A 83 -15.94 3.06 11.79
C GLU A 83 -16.65 4.12 12.63
N LEU A 84 -17.96 3.97 12.89
CA LEU A 84 -18.78 4.97 13.56
C LEU A 84 -18.86 4.77 15.08
N CYS A 85 -19.35 5.80 15.76
CA CYS A 85 -19.61 5.84 17.20
C CYS A 85 -21.04 6.35 17.44
N PRO A 86 -22.09 5.55 17.15
CA PRO A 86 -23.46 5.97 17.44
C PRO A 86 -23.73 5.86 18.93
N ASP A 87 -24.43 6.87 19.44
CA ASP A 87 -24.92 6.91 20.80
C ASP A 87 -26.17 6.03 20.88
N GLU A 88 -26.12 5.00 21.72
CA GLU A 88 -27.22 4.12 22.15
C GLU A 88 -27.37 2.77 21.40
N GLU A 89 -27.12 1.69 22.17
CA GLU A 89 -27.48 0.26 21.96
C GLU A 89 -26.48 -0.73 21.31
N GLY A 90 -25.28 -0.31 20.92
CA GLY A 90 -24.19 -1.26 20.61
C GLY A 90 -22.86 -0.57 20.70
N GLY A 91 -21.89 -1.07 21.47
CA GLY A 91 -20.56 -0.49 21.49
C GLY A 91 -19.93 -0.59 20.10
N HIS A 92 -19.78 0.52 19.40
CA HIS A 92 -19.06 0.54 18.13
C HIS A 92 -17.59 0.86 18.37
N TYR A 93 -16.71 0.37 17.50
CA TYR A 93 -15.28 0.52 17.70
C TYR A 93 -14.78 1.94 17.43
N CYS A 94 -15.62 2.84 16.90
CA CYS A 94 -15.31 4.26 16.74
C CYS A 94 -13.96 4.50 16.03
N ALA A 95 -13.64 3.69 15.02
CA ALA A 95 -12.32 3.67 14.39
C ALA A 95 -11.94 5.02 13.78
N PHE A 96 -12.89 5.77 13.19
CA PHE A 96 -12.60 7.13 12.69
C PHE A 96 -12.11 8.05 13.81
N ASP A 97 -12.80 8.08 14.95
CA ASP A 97 -12.47 8.97 16.06
C ASP A 97 -11.15 8.56 16.72
N ARG A 98 -10.91 7.26 16.89
CA ARG A 98 -9.63 6.74 17.40
C ARG A 98 -8.48 7.08 16.46
N PHE A 99 -8.69 6.95 15.15
CA PHE A 99 -7.67 7.19 14.14
C PHE A 99 -7.27 8.67 14.09
N VAL A 100 -8.23 9.58 14.09
CA VAL A 100 -7.95 11.02 14.12
C VAL A 100 -7.24 11.43 15.43
N LYS A 101 -7.54 10.76 16.56
CA LYS A 101 -6.87 10.99 17.85
C LYS A 101 -5.39 10.58 17.87
N LEU A 102 -4.87 9.88 16.86
CA LEU A 102 -3.42 9.68 16.73
C LEU A 102 -2.65 11.01 16.67
N LYS A 103 -3.29 12.09 16.23
CA LYS A 103 -2.73 13.45 16.23
C LYS A 103 -2.50 14.02 17.64
N GLU A 104 -3.16 13.49 18.68
CA GLU A 104 -2.87 13.88 20.06
C GLU A 104 -1.47 13.39 20.49
N LYS A 105 -1.02 12.25 19.96
CA LYS A 105 0.33 11.73 20.17
C LYS A 105 1.36 12.46 19.31
N ASN A 106 1.03 12.75 18.04
CA ASN A 106 1.86 13.52 17.13
C ASN A 106 1.08 14.69 16.49
N PRO A 107 1.15 15.92 17.05
CA PRO A 107 0.41 17.07 16.52
C PRO A 107 0.80 17.51 15.11
N LYS A 108 1.91 16.99 14.56
CA LYS A 108 2.32 17.26 13.17
C LYS A 108 1.70 16.29 12.16
N LEU A 109 1.21 15.14 12.63
CA LEU A 109 0.57 14.12 11.80
C LEU A 109 -0.67 14.69 11.09
N LYS A 110 -0.84 14.31 9.83
CA LYS A 110 -2.06 14.57 9.05
C LYS A 110 -2.81 13.27 8.80
N THR A 111 -4.12 13.31 9.03
CA THR A 111 -5.02 12.17 8.83
C THR A 111 -5.96 12.48 7.68
N LEU A 112 -5.95 11.65 6.63
CA LEU A 112 -6.87 11.77 5.49
C LEU A 112 -7.88 10.64 5.49
N LEU A 113 -9.04 10.88 4.88
CA LEU A 113 -10.06 9.86 4.63
C LEU A 113 -10.05 9.50 3.15
N ALA A 114 -9.81 8.24 2.80
CA ALA A 114 -9.86 7.78 1.42
C ALA A 114 -11.24 7.31 1.00
N VAL A 115 -11.62 7.58 -0.25
CA VAL A 115 -12.84 7.08 -0.90
C VAL A 115 -12.50 6.33 -2.18
N GLY A 116 -13.05 5.14 -2.36
CA GLY A 116 -12.80 4.28 -3.52
C GLY A 116 -12.07 2.98 -3.20
N GLY A 117 -11.00 2.72 -3.95
CA GLY A 117 -10.25 1.47 -3.88
C GLY A 117 -10.82 0.38 -4.79
N TRP A 118 -10.01 -0.65 -5.05
CA TRP A 118 -10.32 -1.73 -6.00
C TRP A 118 -11.73 -2.35 -5.89
N ARG A 119 -12.26 -2.55 -4.67
CA ARG A 119 -13.54 -3.24 -4.45
C ARG A 119 -14.78 -2.37 -4.72
N GLU A 120 -14.63 -1.05 -4.69
CA GLU A 120 -15.73 -0.10 -4.96
C GLU A 120 -16.10 -0.05 -6.45
N GLY A 121 -15.19 -0.49 -7.33
CA GLY A 121 -15.40 -0.39 -8.77
C GLY A 121 -15.28 1.05 -9.29
N SER A 122 -15.75 1.28 -10.51
CA SER A 122 -15.50 2.53 -11.25
C SER A 122 -16.75 3.18 -11.84
N GLU A 123 -17.85 2.44 -11.99
CA GLU A 123 -19.00 2.90 -12.77
C GLU A 123 -19.73 4.06 -12.07
N ASP A 124 -20.01 3.91 -10.78
CA ASP A 124 -20.72 4.93 -9.99
C ASP A 124 -19.92 6.22 -9.86
N TYR A 125 -18.58 6.13 -9.75
CA TYR A 125 -17.69 7.29 -9.78
C TYR A 125 -17.80 8.06 -11.10
N SER A 126 -17.88 7.35 -12.23
CA SER A 126 -18.09 7.98 -13.54
C SER A 126 -19.45 8.67 -13.62
N VAL A 127 -20.52 8.06 -13.08
CA VAL A 127 -21.87 8.63 -13.08
C VAL A 127 -21.93 9.88 -12.20
N MET A 128 -21.34 9.82 -11.00
CA MET A 128 -21.25 10.97 -10.09
C MET A 128 -20.43 12.09 -10.72
N ALA A 129 -19.27 11.80 -11.30
CA ALA A 129 -18.40 12.78 -11.91
C ALA A 129 -19.01 13.48 -13.14
N ALA A 130 -19.86 12.80 -13.91
CA ALA A 130 -20.50 13.38 -15.10
C ALA A 130 -21.59 14.42 -14.78
N ASP A 131 -22.22 14.35 -13.61
CA ASP A 131 -23.41 15.14 -13.25
C ASP A 131 -23.09 16.22 -12.21
N PRO A 132 -23.25 17.54 -12.51
CA PRO A 132 -22.97 18.61 -11.57
C PRO A 132 -23.71 18.53 -10.24
N TYR A 133 -24.96 18.04 -10.24
CA TYR A 133 -25.74 17.90 -9.02
C TYR A 133 -25.18 16.78 -8.15
N LYS A 134 -24.88 15.62 -8.73
CA LYS A 134 -24.29 14.47 -8.00
C LYS A 134 -22.90 14.81 -7.44
N ARG A 135 -22.07 15.51 -8.22
CA ARG A 135 -20.79 16.04 -7.73
C ARG A 135 -20.98 16.91 -6.48
N GLN A 136 -21.98 17.80 -6.49
CA GLN A 136 -22.23 18.68 -5.35
C GLN A 136 -22.69 17.92 -4.11
N VAL A 137 -23.55 16.91 -4.27
CA VAL A 137 -24.00 16.04 -3.17
C VAL A 137 -22.81 15.29 -2.56
N PHE A 138 -21.98 14.68 -3.41
CA PHE A 138 -20.76 14.01 -2.99
C PHE A 138 -19.82 14.96 -2.22
N ILE A 139 -19.49 16.12 -2.79
CA ILE A 139 -18.60 17.11 -2.17
C ILE A 139 -19.15 17.55 -0.80
N ASN A 140 -20.45 17.85 -0.71
CA ASN A 140 -21.06 18.32 0.54
C ASN A 140 -21.00 17.24 1.63
N SER A 141 -21.33 15.99 1.29
CA SER A 141 -21.30 14.87 2.24
C SER A 141 -19.87 14.51 2.68
N ALA A 142 -18.89 14.57 1.78
CA ALA A 142 -17.48 14.37 2.10
C ALA A 142 -16.96 15.43 3.09
N ILE A 143 -17.22 16.72 2.80
CA ILE A 143 -16.88 17.84 3.68
C ILE A 143 -17.53 17.65 5.06
N ALA A 144 -18.82 17.31 5.11
CA ALA A 144 -19.53 17.09 6.36
C ALA A 144 -18.89 15.98 7.21
N ARG A 145 -18.47 14.87 6.58
CA ARG A 145 -17.84 13.74 7.29
C ARG A 145 -16.43 14.08 7.79
N ILE A 146 -15.63 14.76 6.96
CA ILE A 146 -14.28 15.24 7.34
C ILE A 146 -14.38 16.13 8.58
N HIS A 147 -15.29 17.11 8.58
CA HIS A 147 -15.49 17.99 9.73
C HIS A 147 -16.05 17.27 10.95
N LYS A 148 -16.99 16.33 10.77
CA LYS A 148 -17.60 15.58 11.87
C LYS A 148 -16.57 14.80 12.69
N HIS A 149 -15.63 14.13 12.02
CA HIS A 149 -14.65 13.26 12.67
C HIS A 149 -13.27 13.91 12.87
N GLY A 150 -13.02 15.08 12.26
CA GLY A 150 -11.78 15.84 12.45
C GLY A 150 -10.61 15.41 11.54
N PHE A 151 -10.91 14.82 10.39
CA PHE A 151 -9.88 14.54 9.36
C PHE A 151 -9.32 15.85 8.78
N ASP A 152 -8.08 15.81 8.27
CA ASP A 152 -7.39 16.96 7.68
C ASP A 152 -7.58 17.05 6.16
N GLY A 153 -8.14 16.01 5.53
CA GLY A 153 -8.34 15.98 4.08
C GLY A 153 -9.04 14.72 3.57
N LEU A 154 -9.23 14.70 2.25
CA LEU A 154 -9.78 13.59 1.49
C LEU A 154 -8.71 13.04 0.54
N ASP A 155 -8.67 11.74 0.38
CA ASP A 155 -7.91 11.02 -0.63
C ASP A 155 -8.88 10.34 -1.61
N MET A 156 -8.66 10.50 -2.91
CA MET A 156 -9.62 10.09 -3.96
C MET A 156 -9.04 8.95 -4.78
N ASP A 157 -9.48 7.72 -4.48
CA ASP A 157 -8.94 6.48 -5.04
C ASP A 157 -9.92 5.85 -6.05
N TRP A 158 -10.35 6.64 -7.04
CA TRP A 158 -11.12 6.11 -8.17
C TRP A 158 -10.20 5.28 -9.08
N GLU A 159 -10.50 3.99 -9.17
CA GLU A 159 -9.61 2.95 -9.68
C GLU A 159 -10.15 2.23 -10.95
N TYR A 160 -9.90 2.64 -12.19
CA TYR A 160 -9.39 3.95 -12.64
C TYR A 160 -10.36 4.53 -13.68
N PRO A 161 -10.38 5.86 -13.88
CA PRO A 161 -11.01 6.44 -15.05
C PRO A 161 -10.43 5.83 -16.34
N GLY A 162 -11.25 5.07 -17.08
CA GLY A 162 -11.02 4.79 -18.51
C GLY A 162 -10.28 3.51 -18.93
N SER A 163 -9.72 2.63 -18.07
CA SER A 163 -9.30 1.22 -18.35
C SER A 163 -8.31 0.65 -17.31
N ARG A 164 -7.91 -0.64 -17.44
CA ARG A 164 -6.81 -1.34 -16.72
C ARG A 164 -6.17 -2.52 -17.49
N GLY A 165 -5.18 -2.24 -18.32
CA GLY A 165 -4.37 -3.24 -19.03
C GLY A 165 -2.92 -2.79 -19.23
N GLY A 166 -2.15 -2.70 -18.14
CA GLY A 166 -0.76 -2.20 -18.12
C GLY A 166 0.32 -3.28 -18.21
N ALA A 167 1.57 -2.83 -18.43
CA ALA A 167 2.80 -3.62 -18.59
C ALA A 167 3.89 -3.22 -17.54
N PRO A 168 4.91 -4.06 -17.29
CA PRO A 168 5.95 -3.79 -16.28
C PRO A 168 6.73 -2.47 -16.45
N GLU A 169 6.96 -2.04 -17.68
CA GLU A 169 7.67 -0.80 -18.02
C GLU A 169 6.88 0.46 -17.62
N ASP A 170 5.57 0.31 -17.40
CA ASP A 170 4.68 1.40 -17.05
C ASP A 170 5.09 2.09 -15.75
N LYS A 171 5.79 1.44 -14.81
CA LYS A 171 6.22 2.09 -13.56
C LYS A 171 7.10 3.31 -13.82
N ARG A 172 8.16 3.13 -14.62
CA ARG A 172 9.10 4.21 -14.95
C ARG A 172 8.48 5.20 -15.92
N PHE A 173 7.76 4.69 -16.92
CA PHE A 173 7.12 5.54 -17.92
C PHE A 173 6.00 6.37 -17.34
N THR A 174 5.21 5.85 -16.40
CA THR A 174 4.13 6.60 -15.76
C THR A 174 4.67 7.78 -14.98
N VAL A 175 5.73 7.59 -14.19
CA VAL A 175 6.36 8.70 -13.45
C VAL A 175 6.89 9.75 -14.43
N GLN A 176 7.68 9.34 -15.43
CA GLN A 176 8.23 10.29 -16.40
C GLN A 176 7.14 10.98 -17.25
N TYR A 177 6.09 10.24 -17.60
CA TYR A 177 4.96 10.74 -18.37
C TYR A 177 4.21 11.85 -17.62
N TYR A 178 3.94 11.66 -16.32
CA TYR A 178 3.34 12.72 -15.51
C TYR A 178 4.23 13.96 -15.43
N LEU A 179 5.55 13.78 -15.34
CA LEU A 179 6.50 14.89 -15.35
C LEU A 179 6.51 15.63 -16.69
N ASP A 180 6.47 14.90 -17.80
CA ASP A 180 6.44 15.45 -19.15
C ASP A 180 5.13 16.21 -19.43
N LEU A 181 4.02 15.78 -18.81
CA LEU A 181 2.74 16.51 -18.79
C LEU A 181 2.73 17.72 -17.85
N GLY A 182 3.80 17.96 -17.10
CA GLY A 182 3.97 19.13 -16.25
C GLY A 182 3.45 18.96 -14.81
N VAL A 183 3.19 17.74 -14.34
CA VAL A 183 2.90 17.51 -12.92
C VAL A 183 4.12 17.93 -12.10
N PRO A 184 3.98 18.87 -11.15
CA PRO A 184 5.10 19.28 -10.32
C PRO A 184 5.64 18.09 -9.52
N LYS A 185 6.96 17.87 -9.60
CA LYS A 185 7.66 16.78 -8.90
C LYS A 185 7.36 16.79 -7.39
N ASP A 186 7.22 17.96 -6.77
CA ASP A 186 6.91 18.15 -5.34
C ASP A 186 5.47 17.81 -4.97
N LYS A 187 4.62 17.51 -5.96
CA LYS A 187 3.25 17.03 -5.79
C LYS A 187 3.09 15.53 -6.08
N MET A 188 4.16 14.85 -6.46
CA MET A 188 4.13 13.42 -6.74
C MET A 188 4.63 12.61 -5.54
N VAL A 189 3.81 11.69 -5.07
CA VAL A 189 4.18 10.70 -4.05
C VAL A 189 4.33 9.34 -4.71
N MET A 190 5.50 8.72 -4.56
CA MET A 190 5.75 7.39 -5.10
C MET A 190 5.23 6.32 -4.15
N GLY A 191 4.29 5.49 -4.62
CA GLY A 191 3.78 4.36 -3.85
C GLY A 191 4.80 3.23 -3.73
N ILE A 192 4.90 2.65 -2.53
CA ILE A 192 5.71 1.48 -2.23
C ILE A 192 4.77 0.37 -1.73
N ALA A 193 4.83 -0.80 -2.36
CA ALA A 193 3.96 -1.91 -2.01
C ALA A 193 4.58 -2.75 -0.88
N THR A 194 3.91 -2.82 0.28
CA THR A 194 4.31 -3.71 1.39
C THR A 194 3.64 -5.09 1.29
N TYR A 195 3.45 -5.58 0.07
CA TYR A 195 2.88 -6.88 -0.26
C TYR A 195 3.51 -7.41 -1.56
N GLY A 196 3.45 -8.72 -1.76
CA GLY A 196 3.87 -9.39 -2.99
C GLY A 196 2.69 -9.91 -3.80
N ARG A 197 2.89 -10.02 -5.11
CA ARG A 197 2.00 -10.74 -6.02
C ARG A 197 2.60 -12.10 -6.33
N CYS A 198 1.75 -13.11 -6.27
CA CYS A 198 2.17 -14.50 -6.26
C CYS A 198 1.43 -15.35 -7.28
N TRP A 199 2.13 -16.32 -7.84
CA TRP A 199 1.65 -17.28 -8.82
C TRP A 199 2.11 -18.68 -8.44
N THR A 200 1.41 -19.71 -8.94
CA THR A 200 1.86 -21.10 -8.86
C THR A 200 2.46 -21.48 -10.20
N LEU A 201 3.78 -21.75 -10.23
CA LEU A 201 4.51 -22.12 -11.44
C LEU A 201 3.99 -23.44 -12.01
N ASP A 202 3.86 -23.53 -13.32
CA ASP A 202 3.53 -24.79 -14.00
C ASP A 202 4.66 -25.82 -13.79
N ASN A 203 5.91 -25.34 -13.89
CA ASN A 203 7.13 -26.12 -13.72
C ASN A 203 8.12 -25.39 -12.80
N ILE A 204 8.44 -25.97 -11.64
CA ILE A 204 9.37 -25.37 -10.68
C ILE A 204 10.80 -25.21 -11.21
N ASN A 205 11.19 -25.96 -12.25
CA ASN A 205 12.51 -25.80 -12.88
C ASN A 205 12.56 -24.60 -13.85
N ASP A 206 11.41 -24.02 -14.17
CA ASP A 206 11.27 -22.75 -14.89
C ASP A 206 10.72 -21.71 -13.90
N HIS A 207 11.64 -21.04 -13.21
CA HIS A 207 11.34 -20.14 -12.09
C HIS A 207 11.89 -18.73 -12.31
N GLY A 208 12.28 -18.42 -13.55
CA GLY A 208 12.75 -17.09 -13.94
C GLY A 208 11.59 -16.10 -14.11
N MET A 209 11.94 -14.86 -14.43
CA MET A 209 10.95 -13.88 -14.87
C MET A 209 10.21 -14.37 -16.11
N LEU A 210 8.90 -14.11 -16.15
CA LEU A 210 7.99 -14.54 -17.22
C LEU A 210 7.81 -16.05 -17.35
N ALA A 211 8.23 -16.84 -16.34
CA ALA A 211 7.96 -18.26 -16.29
C ALA A 211 6.44 -18.55 -16.34
N PRO A 212 5.99 -19.60 -17.06
CA PRO A 212 4.58 -19.94 -17.16
C PRO A 212 3.95 -20.28 -15.80
N ALA A 213 2.84 -19.60 -15.50
CA ALA A 213 2.03 -19.83 -14.32
C ALA A 213 0.57 -19.47 -14.59
N HIS A 214 -0.33 -20.45 -14.43
CA HIS A 214 -1.77 -20.27 -14.74
C HIS A 214 -2.67 -20.16 -13.52
N LEU A 215 -2.13 -20.37 -12.33
CA LEU A 215 -2.88 -20.31 -11.07
C LEU A 215 -2.32 -19.22 -10.17
N PRO A 216 -3.18 -18.54 -9.37
CA PRO A 216 -2.68 -17.66 -8.33
C PRO A 216 -1.84 -18.48 -7.33
N GLY A 217 -0.89 -17.81 -6.68
CA GLY A 217 -0.15 -18.41 -5.56
C GLY A 217 -1.10 -18.78 -4.41
N PRO A 218 -0.76 -19.78 -3.57
CA PRO A 218 -1.54 -20.10 -2.38
C PRO A 218 -1.75 -18.88 -1.48
N ALA A 219 -2.93 -18.80 -0.85
CA ALA A 219 -3.24 -17.72 0.07
C ALA A 219 -2.43 -17.85 1.37
N GLY A 220 -1.96 -16.72 1.90
CA GLY A 220 -1.28 -16.65 3.20
C GLY A 220 -2.24 -16.82 4.39
N PRO A 221 -1.70 -17.07 5.60
CA PRO A 221 -2.50 -17.34 6.80
C PRO A 221 -3.34 -16.15 7.26
N TYR A 222 -2.93 -14.92 6.96
CA TYR A 222 -3.52 -13.68 7.46
C TYR A 222 -4.35 -12.96 6.40
N ILE A 223 -3.78 -12.65 5.23
CA ILE A 223 -4.51 -11.91 4.18
C ILE A 223 -5.58 -12.81 3.54
N ARG A 224 -5.29 -14.11 3.38
CA ARG A 224 -6.22 -15.12 2.86
C ARG A 224 -6.79 -14.80 1.46
N ILE A 225 -6.01 -14.09 0.64
CA ILE A 225 -6.34 -13.81 -0.76
C ILE A 225 -5.35 -14.58 -1.64
N PRO A 226 -5.80 -15.55 -2.45
CA PRO A 226 -4.93 -16.23 -3.41
C PRO A 226 -4.19 -15.23 -4.29
N GLY A 227 -2.89 -15.46 -4.48
CA GLY A 227 -2.01 -14.64 -5.29
C GLY A 227 -1.51 -13.35 -4.63
N THR A 228 -1.76 -13.16 -3.33
CA THR A 228 -1.27 -12.00 -2.58
C THR A 228 -0.74 -12.43 -1.22
N LEU A 229 0.47 -12.00 -0.87
CA LEU A 229 1.05 -12.18 0.45
C LEU A 229 1.49 -10.82 1.01
N GLY A 230 1.19 -10.54 2.27
CA GLY A 230 1.72 -9.37 2.97
C GLY A 230 3.22 -9.53 3.18
N TYR A 231 3.97 -8.42 3.29
CA TYR A 231 5.41 -8.51 3.57
C TYR A 231 5.73 -9.28 4.85
N ASN A 232 4.84 -9.23 5.86
CA ASN A 232 4.94 -10.04 7.06
C ASN A 232 4.77 -11.55 6.78
N GLU A 233 3.81 -11.95 5.94
CA GLU A 233 3.60 -13.35 5.54
C GLU A 233 4.77 -13.88 4.71
N ILE A 234 5.29 -13.06 3.79
CA ILE A 234 6.51 -13.37 3.03
C ILE A 234 7.66 -13.59 3.99
N CYS A 235 7.82 -12.71 4.97
CA CYS A 235 8.91 -12.79 5.91
C CYS A 235 8.86 -14.04 6.79
N GLU A 236 7.70 -14.34 7.39
CA GLU A 236 7.50 -15.56 8.19
C GLU A 236 7.78 -16.80 7.33
N ARG A 237 7.22 -16.84 6.12
CA ARG A 237 7.43 -17.93 5.17
C ARG A 237 8.91 -18.18 4.85
N LEU A 238 9.66 -17.12 4.54
CA LEU A 238 11.09 -17.23 4.20
C LEU A 238 11.97 -17.61 5.42
N GLN A 239 11.50 -17.35 6.64
CA GLN A 239 12.20 -17.78 7.85
C GLN A 239 11.92 -19.24 8.21
N GLU A 240 10.70 -19.70 7.92
CA GLU A 240 10.23 -21.04 8.29
C GLU A 240 10.49 -22.11 7.22
N SER A 241 10.78 -21.70 5.98
CA SER A 241 10.94 -22.62 4.84
C SER A 241 12.25 -23.41 4.81
N GLY A 242 13.23 -23.08 5.65
CA GLY A 242 14.55 -23.71 5.60
C GLY A 242 15.23 -23.49 4.25
N ASP A 243 15.52 -24.57 3.52
CA ASP A 243 16.14 -24.52 2.19
C ASP A 243 15.11 -24.64 1.03
N ASP A 244 13.80 -24.65 1.34
CA ASP A 244 12.74 -24.82 0.33
C ASP A 244 12.51 -23.57 -0.53
N CYS A 245 12.61 -22.38 0.06
CA CYS A 245 12.41 -21.12 -0.65
C CYS A 245 13.73 -20.43 -0.97
N VAL A 246 13.86 -19.97 -2.21
CA VAL A 246 15.02 -19.22 -2.70
C VAL A 246 14.59 -17.80 -3.04
N VAL A 247 15.25 -16.82 -2.44
CA VAL A 247 15.12 -15.40 -2.82
C VAL A 247 16.12 -15.10 -3.92
N VAL A 248 15.65 -14.45 -4.99
CA VAL A 248 16.45 -14.05 -6.13
C VAL A 248 16.43 -12.54 -6.27
N HIS A 249 17.62 -11.96 -6.29
CA HIS A 249 17.86 -10.55 -6.62
C HIS A 249 18.45 -10.48 -8.03
N ASP A 250 17.60 -10.28 -9.04
CA ASP A 250 18.06 -10.05 -10.41
C ASP A 250 18.51 -8.58 -10.56
N PRO A 251 19.78 -8.32 -10.93
CA PRO A 251 20.30 -6.95 -11.04
C PRO A 251 19.59 -6.12 -12.12
N ASN A 252 18.84 -6.74 -13.03
CA ASN A 252 18.09 -6.03 -14.08
C ASN A 252 16.67 -5.64 -13.64
N LEU A 253 16.14 -6.23 -12.57
CA LEU A 253 14.76 -5.99 -12.11
C LEU A 253 14.68 -4.93 -11.01
N PHE A 254 15.78 -4.72 -10.26
CA PHE A 254 15.84 -3.83 -9.08
C PHE A 254 14.83 -4.17 -7.97
N GLU A 255 14.21 -5.35 -8.05
CA GLU A 255 13.12 -5.83 -7.21
C GLU A 255 13.29 -7.35 -7.03
N PRO A 256 13.20 -7.88 -5.81
CA PRO A 256 13.36 -9.31 -5.58
C PRO A 256 12.10 -10.09 -5.97
N TYR A 257 12.32 -11.37 -6.25
CA TYR A 257 11.27 -12.37 -6.16
C TYR A 257 11.76 -13.56 -5.33
N PHE A 258 10.84 -14.37 -4.84
CA PHE A 258 11.19 -15.68 -4.30
C PHE A 258 10.36 -16.77 -4.96
N TYR A 259 10.89 -17.99 -4.96
CA TYR A 259 10.14 -19.18 -5.32
C TYR A 259 10.37 -20.28 -4.26
N CYS A 260 9.41 -21.19 -4.11
CA CYS A 260 9.54 -22.33 -3.19
C CYS A 260 9.26 -23.65 -3.90
N HIS A 261 10.03 -24.70 -3.58
CA HIS A 261 9.92 -25.98 -4.28
C HIS A 261 8.64 -26.75 -3.93
N TYR A 262 8.24 -26.73 -2.66
CA TYR A 262 7.15 -27.55 -2.14
C TYR A 262 5.79 -27.28 -2.81
N ASP A 263 5.36 -26.02 -2.86
CA ASP A 263 4.06 -25.62 -3.41
C ASP A 263 4.18 -24.87 -4.75
N LYS A 264 5.39 -24.81 -5.33
CA LYS A 264 5.71 -24.12 -6.58
C LYS A 264 5.31 -22.65 -6.61
N ILE A 265 5.21 -22.00 -5.45
CA ILE A 265 4.89 -20.58 -5.41
C ILE A 265 6.06 -19.78 -6.02
N TRP A 266 5.72 -18.71 -6.74
CA TRP A 266 6.63 -17.65 -7.18
C TRP A 266 6.00 -16.33 -6.80
N CYS A 267 6.74 -15.44 -6.14
CA CYS A 267 6.24 -14.17 -5.67
C CYS A 267 7.22 -13.03 -5.92
N GLY A 268 6.79 -12.02 -6.67
CA GLY A 268 7.49 -10.73 -6.76
C GLY A 268 7.05 -9.84 -5.61
N PHE A 269 8.01 -9.18 -4.95
CA PHE A 269 7.75 -8.35 -3.78
C PHE A 269 8.78 -7.23 -3.64
N ASP A 270 8.58 -6.34 -2.67
CA ASP A 270 9.57 -5.34 -2.27
C ASP A 270 10.22 -5.73 -0.93
N ASP A 271 11.54 -5.60 -0.84
CA ASP A 271 12.31 -5.76 0.39
C ASP A 271 13.01 -4.46 0.80
N ALA A 272 13.84 -4.52 1.84
CA ALA A 272 14.55 -3.34 2.33
C ALA A 272 15.44 -2.69 1.25
N ASP A 273 16.07 -3.50 0.40
CA ASP A 273 17.03 -3.02 -0.59
C ASP A 273 16.29 -2.40 -1.78
N SER A 274 15.22 -3.03 -2.28
CA SER A 274 14.41 -2.45 -3.37
C SER A 274 13.70 -1.17 -2.92
N VAL A 275 13.24 -1.10 -1.67
CA VAL A 275 12.67 0.13 -1.09
C VAL A 275 13.73 1.22 -1.00
N TYR A 276 14.94 0.90 -0.54
CA TYR A 276 16.04 1.87 -0.50
C TYR A 276 16.35 2.43 -1.89
N LEU A 277 16.42 1.57 -2.92
CA LEU A 277 16.64 1.98 -4.30
C LEU A 277 15.52 2.88 -4.84
N LYS A 278 14.24 2.58 -4.53
CA LYS A 278 13.09 3.40 -4.93
C LYS A 278 13.11 4.78 -4.28
N VAL A 279 13.51 4.86 -3.00
CA VAL A 279 13.69 6.13 -2.30
C VAL A 279 14.88 6.92 -2.87
N GLY A 280 15.98 6.26 -3.23
CA GLY A 280 17.11 6.89 -3.93
C GLY A 280 16.68 7.48 -5.29
N TYR A 281 15.93 6.72 -6.09
CA TYR A 281 15.39 7.19 -7.37
C TYR A 281 14.52 8.45 -7.21
N ARG A 282 13.70 8.54 -6.16
CA ARG A 282 12.93 9.76 -5.81
C ARG A 282 13.86 10.96 -5.58
N ASN A 283 14.98 10.75 -4.91
CA ASN A 283 15.95 11.80 -4.56
C ASN A 283 16.87 12.19 -5.75
N GLY A 284 16.83 11.44 -6.85
CA GLY A 284 17.71 11.63 -8.00
C GLY A 284 19.13 11.10 -7.77
N GLU A 285 19.27 10.10 -6.90
CA GLU A 285 20.51 9.38 -6.60
C GLU A 285 20.73 8.18 -7.53
#